data_AF-A0A3M9ZU28-F1
#
_entry.id   AF-A0A3M9ZU28-F1
#
_cell.length_a   1.000
_cell.length_b   1.000
_cell.length_c   1.000
_cell.angle_alpha   90.00
_cell.angle_beta   90.00
_cell.angle_gamma   90.00
#
_symmetry.space_group_name_H-M   'P 1'
#
loop_
_entity.id
_entity.type
_entity.pdbx_description
1 polymer ?
#
loop_
_entity_poly.entity_id
_entity_poly.type
_entity_poly.pdbx_seq_one_letter_code
_entity_poly.pdbx_strand_id
1 'polypeptide(L)'
;MRSIDKLLLTASVMAALILISVNYQGLSDFAERRVLSGPYLPIAGLEPVFEPRLIEPLADRPRIEYPAFTEMGYSHAEYNPEDGSVTLTYDDTYFGSHGMHLGYPVSRSGLVHTQTYQVGQTFAYACAESDGYTKVGLFQYRGAGSFHGATTLRLVHFELRAPDTVPCEFPEYLKNTVDVYDAGWFDDAYDLEPYGGPPEGATDYETGYVLPVRHMVLTLPFAVDPIPLDPGPQVRISAVETATLNPDGSITMVHTKRGAGDAEPPAEITRTYMPGQSFVSSCSEEGDTTHLRVRQYRGTETLPGLDGPALMIGFFGGYTKAPIPCSYPDYVTDLVDVVDVGRLDRHYDMEYWQ
;
A
#
# COMPACT_ATOMS: atom_id res chain seq x y z
N MET A 1 14.13 16.76 -69.20
CA MET A 1 14.30 15.68 -68.21
C MET A 1 15.62 15.82 -67.44
N ARG A 2 15.84 16.91 -66.67
CA ARG A 2 17.07 17.07 -65.84
C ARG A 2 16.82 17.69 -64.45
N SER A 3 15.57 18.00 -64.11
CA SER A 3 15.23 18.73 -62.88
C SER A 3 14.58 17.87 -61.80
N ILE A 4 14.03 16.70 -62.16
CA ILE A 4 13.29 15.83 -61.23
C ILE A 4 14.26 14.93 -60.43
N ASP A 5 15.39 14.53 -61.03
CA ASP A 5 16.36 13.63 -60.40
C ASP A 5 17.10 14.28 -59.21
N LYS A 6 17.24 15.61 -59.19
CA LYS A 6 17.91 16.32 -58.08
C LYS A 6 17.05 16.43 -56.82
N LEU A 7 15.73 16.47 -56.98
CA LEU A 7 14.77 16.64 -55.88
C LEU A 7 14.50 15.31 -55.14
N LEU A 8 14.55 14.20 -55.88
CA LEU A 8 14.48 12.85 -55.31
C LEU A 8 15.75 12.49 -54.52
N LEU A 9 16.93 12.94 -54.98
CA LEU A 9 18.20 12.66 -54.29
C LEU A 9 18.32 13.43 -52.97
N THR A 10 17.85 14.68 -52.89
CA THR A 10 17.90 15.47 -51.65
C THR A 10 16.89 14.99 -50.61
N ALA A 11 15.70 14.54 -51.02
CA ALA A 11 14.70 13.99 -50.12
C ALA A 11 15.17 12.67 -49.46
N SER A 12 15.85 11.81 -50.22
CA SER A 12 16.36 10.53 -49.73
C SER A 12 17.55 10.68 -48.77
N VAL A 13 18.43 11.66 -48.99
CA VAL A 13 19.53 11.98 -48.04
C VAL A 13 18.99 12.57 -46.72
N MET A 14 17.97 13.43 -46.78
CA MET A 14 17.33 13.98 -45.58
C MET A 14 16.61 12.90 -44.77
N ALA A 15 15.87 11.99 -45.42
CA ALA A 15 15.21 10.87 -44.75
C ALA A 15 16.22 9.91 -44.07
N ALA A 16 17.36 9.64 -44.72
CA ALA A 16 18.43 8.83 -44.15
C ALA A 16 19.08 9.50 -42.93
N LEU A 17 19.31 10.82 -42.99
CA LEU A 17 19.89 11.56 -41.85
C LEU A 17 18.93 11.59 -40.64
N ILE A 18 17.62 11.73 -40.87
CA ILE A 18 16.60 11.68 -39.81
C ILE A 18 16.53 10.28 -39.17
N LEU A 19 16.56 9.21 -39.99
CA LEU A 19 16.56 7.83 -39.48
C LEU A 19 17.84 7.47 -38.71
N ILE A 20 18.98 8.05 -39.10
CA ILE A 20 20.25 7.86 -38.37
C ILE A 20 20.23 8.65 -37.06
N SER A 21 19.73 9.89 -37.03
CA SER A 21 19.68 10.69 -35.79
C SER A 21 18.70 10.14 -34.76
N VAL A 22 17.55 9.63 -35.18
CA VAL A 22 16.54 9.04 -34.28
C VAL A 22 17.00 7.70 -33.71
N ASN A 23 17.68 6.86 -34.51
CA ASN A 23 18.23 5.59 -34.02
C ASN A 23 19.48 5.77 -33.14
N TYR A 24 20.33 6.76 -33.42
CA TYR A 24 21.58 6.92 -32.66
C TYR A 24 21.34 7.46 -31.25
N GLN A 25 20.41 8.42 -31.08
CA GLN A 25 20.01 8.89 -29.75
C GLN A 25 19.31 7.78 -28.94
N GLY A 26 18.43 6.99 -29.58
CA GLY A 26 17.79 5.86 -28.91
C GLY A 26 18.78 4.78 -28.44
N LEU A 27 19.86 4.54 -29.19
CA LEU A 27 20.88 3.54 -28.84
C LEU A 27 21.87 4.05 -27.79
N SER A 28 22.24 5.34 -27.80
CA SER A 28 23.07 5.93 -26.74
C SER A 28 22.32 5.96 -25.42
N ASP A 29 21.06 6.38 -25.44
CA ASP A 29 20.22 6.45 -24.24
C ASP A 29 19.94 5.05 -23.67
N PHE A 30 19.79 4.04 -24.54
CA PHE A 30 19.66 2.64 -24.13
C PHE A 30 20.94 2.09 -23.52
N ALA A 31 22.11 2.38 -24.10
CA ALA A 31 23.40 1.94 -23.58
C ALA A 31 23.75 2.62 -22.25
N GLU A 32 23.52 3.92 -22.13
CA GLU A 32 23.71 4.68 -20.88
C GLU A 32 22.77 4.18 -19.77
N ARG A 33 21.48 3.94 -20.08
CA ARG A 33 20.55 3.30 -19.12
C ARG A 33 21.06 1.93 -18.68
N ARG A 34 21.58 1.09 -19.59
CA ARG A 34 22.12 -0.23 -19.23
C ARG A 34 23.33 -0.16 -18.31
N VAL A 35 24.19 0.85 -18.48
CA VAL A 35 25.36 1.06 -17.62
C VAL A 35 24.93 1.56 -16.25
N LEU A 36 24.01 2.53 -16.18
CA LEU A 36 23.51 3.09 -14.92
C LEU A 36 22.63 2.12 -14.12
N SER A 37 21.86 1.26 -14.81
CA SER A 37 21.10 0.17 -14.19
C SER A 37 21.95 -1.05 -13.84
N GLY A 38 23.21 -1.11 -14.28
CA GLY A 38 24.12 -2.24 -14.05
C GLY A 38 24.18 -2.71 -12.59
N PRO A 39 24.38 -1.81 -11.61
CA PRO A 39 24.36 -2.15 -10.18
C PRO A 39 23.04 -2.70 -9.66
N TYR A 40 21.92 -2.43 -10.34
CA TYR A 40 20.57 -2.84 -9.94
C TYR A 40 20.12 -4.13 -10.61
N LEU A 41 20.80 -4.61 -11.66
CA LEU A 41 20.51 -5.88 -12.35
C LEU A 41 20.34 -7.10 -11.42
N PRO A 42 21.03 -7.22 -10.26
CA PRO A 42 20.79 -8.34 -9.35
C PRO A 42 19.34 -8.50 -8.89
N ILE A 43 18.50 -7.45 -8.96
CA ILE A 43 17.09 -7.54 -8.54
C ILE A 43 16.20 -8.29 -9.53
N ALA A 44 16.58 -8.36 -10.82
CA ALA A 44 15.72 -8.79 -11.93
C ALA A 44 15.21 -10.25 -11.82
N GLY A 45 15.88 -11.10 -11.04
CA GLY A 45 15.54 -12.52 -10.90
C GLY A 45 15.28 -12.96 -9.47
N LEU A 46 15.07 -12.01 -8.54
CA LEU A 46 14.78 -12.33 -7.14
C LEU A 46 13.31 -12.69 -6.96
N GLU A 47 13.03 -13.61 -6.05
CA GLU A 47 11.65 -13.86 -5.63
C GLU A 47 11.19 -12.76 -4.66
N PRO A 48 9.92 -12.32 -4.74
CA PRO A 48 9.31 -11.47 -3.73
C PRO A 48 9.41 -12.06 -2.32
N VAL A 49 9.64 -11.20 -1.32
CA VAL A 49 9.72 -11.59 0.10
C VAL A 49 8.36 -12.04 0.65
N PHE A 50 7.27 -11.59 0.02
CA PHE A 50 5.89 -12.00 0.29
C PHE A 50 5.09 -11.96 -1.02
N GLU A 51 3.88 -12.54 -1.03
CA GLU A 51 3.01 -12.55 -2.21
C GLU A 51 2.72 -11.12 -2.72
N PRO A 52 3.07 -10.78 -3.97
CA PRO A 52 2.75 -9.50 -4.58
C PRO A 52 1.27 -9.14 -4.43
N ARG A 53 0.98 -7.85 -4.25
CA ARG A 53 -0.37 -7.39 -3.94
C ARG A 53 -0.80 -6.23 -4.82
N LEU A 54 -2.04 -6.25 -5.29
CA LEU A 54 -2.64 -5.09 -5.93
C LEU A 54 -3.16 -4.13 -4.85
N ILE A 55 -2.68 -2.90 -4.88
CA ILE A 55 -3.24 -1.79 -4.12
C ILE A 55 -3.81 -0.76 -5.10
N GLU A 56 -4.87 -0.07 -4.66
CA GLU A 56 -5.56 0.94 -5.48
C GLU A 56 -5.63 2.30 -4.76
N PRO A 57 -4.51 2.94 -4.38
CA PRO A 57 -4.53 4.23 -3.69
C PRO A 57 -5.21 5.32 -4.50
N LEU A 58 -5.77 6.32 -3.82
CA LEU A 58 -6.14 7.58 -4.48
C LEU A 58 -4.88 8.28 -4.98
N ALA A 59 -4.96 8.91 -6.16
CA ALA A 59 -3.80 9.58 -6.75
C ALA A 59 -3.23 10.69 -5.84
N ASP A 60 -4.10 11.41 -5.12
CA ASP A 60 -3.75 12.48 -4.18
C ASP A 60 -3.48 11.99 -2.74
N ARG A 61 -3.74 10.71 -2.43
CA ARG A 61 -3.45 10.10 -1.12
C ARG A 61 -2.58 8.84 -1.25
N PRO A 62 -1.30 9.01 -1.60
CA PRO A 62 -0.48 7.89 -2.04
C PRO A 62 0.14 7.02 -0.94
N ARG A 63 -0.08 7.39 0.32
CA ARG A 63 0.75 6.97 1.44
C ARG A 63 0.27 5.64 2.00
N ILE A 64 1.20 4.68 2.06
CA ILE A 64 1.07 3.48 2.88
C ILE A 64 1.83 3.78 4.16
N GLU A 65 1.13 3.94 5.27
CA GLU A 65 1.78 4.05 6.58
C GLU A 65 2.34 2.66 6.97
N TYR A 66 3.55 2.59 7.52
CA TYR A 66 4.13 1.46 8.27
C TYR A 66 4.21 1.88 9.76
N PRO A 67 4.30 0.96 10.76
CA PRO A 67 4.35 1.36 12.15
C PRO A 67 5.72 2.02 12.42
N ALA A 68 5.82 2.75 13.52
CA ALA A 68 6.91 3.70 13.77
C ALA A 68 6.94 4.90 12.80
N PHE A 69 5.79 5.23 12.19
CA PHE A 69 5.55 6.43 11.39
C PHE A 69 6.29 6.49 10.04
N THR A 70 6.71 5.35 9.49
CA THR A 70 7.29 5.33 8.15
C THR A 70 6.21 5.35 7.09
N GLU A 71 5.97 6.49 6.47
CA GLU A 71 5.19 6.56 5.24
C GLU A 71 6.10 6.17 4.06
N MET A 72 5.66 5.21 3.24
CA MET A 72 6.38 4.82 2.02
C MET A 72 5.55 5.12 0.77
N GLY A 73 6.25 5.47 -0.32
CA GLY A 73 5.66 5.71 -1.63
C GLY A 73 6.09 7.04 -2.22
N TYR A 74 5.21 7.60 -3.03
CA TYR A 74 5.38 8.93 -3.65
C TYR A 74 4.63 9.98 -2.81
N SER A 75 5.02 11.25 -2.90
CA SER A 75 4.39 12.36 -2.19
C SER A 75 3.21 12.96 -2.98
N HIS A 76 3.24 12.84 -4.31
CA HIS A 76 2.19 13.33 -5.20
C HIS A 76 2.16 12.52 -6.50
N ALA A 77 0.97 12.27 -7.05
CA ALA A 77 0.79 11.74 -8.39
C ALA A 77 -0.06 12.65 -9.27
N GLU A 78 0.34 12.74 -10.52
CA GLU A 78 -0.43 13.34 -11.60
C GLU A 78 -0.68 12.26 -12.67
N TYR A 79 -1.95 11.93 -12.88
CA TYR A 79 -2.36 11.00 -13.94
C TYR A 79 -2.51 11.74 -15.26
N ASN A 80 -1.87 11.22 -16.32
CA ASN A 80 -1.92 11.78 -17.67
C ASN A 80 -2.96 11.00 -18.50
N PRO A 81 -4.18 11.55 -18.71
CA PRO A 81 -5.25 10.81 -19.39
C PRO A 81 -4.99 10.57 -20.88
N GLU A 82 -4.07 11.29 -21.50
CA GLU A 82 -3.76 11.18 -22.94
C GLU A 82 -3.05 9.87 -23.28
N ASP A 83 -2.14 9.40 -22.41
CA ASP A 83 -1.36 8.19 -22.62
C ASP A 83 -1.51 7.15 -21.48
N GLY A 84 -2.28 7.48 -20.43
CA GLY A 84 -2.51 6.62 -19.28
C GLY A 84 -1.31 6.55 -18.32
N SER A 85 -0.25 7.34 -18.56
CA SER A 85 0.92 7.37 -17.69
C SER A 85 0.63 8.08 -16.37
N VAL A 86 1.53 7.90 -15.40
CA VAL A 86 1.47 8.62 -14.13
C VAL A 86 2.82 9.26 -13.84
N THR A 87 2.80 10.55 -13.51
CA THR A 87 3.95 11.28 -13.01
C THR A 87 3.94 11.26 -11.50
N LEU A 88 4.92 10.60 -10.89
CA LEU A 88 5.06 10.51 -9.44
C LEU A 88 6.18 11.43 -8.97
N THR A 89 5.91 12.17 -7.90
CA THR A 89 6.90 13.00 -7.21
C THR A 89 7.30 12.33 -5.90
N TYR A 90 8.59 12.34 -5.61
CA TYR A 90 9.21 11.78 -4.42
C TYR A 90 10.01 12.87 -3.73
N ASP A 91 10.00 12.90 -2.40
CA ASP A 91 10.69 13.92 -1.60
C ASP A 91 11.45 13.23 -0.46
N ASP A 92 12.77 13.44 -0.40
CA ASP A 92 13.67 12.84 0.59
C ASP A 92 13.56 13.48 2.01
N THR A 93 12.97 14.68 2.11
CA THR A 93 12.77 15.39 3.37
C THR A 93 11.60 14.82 4.18
N TYR A 94 10.62 14.27 3.48
CA TYR A 94 9.44 13.67 4.07
C TYR A 94 9.78 12.36 4.81
N PHE A 95 10.79 11.62 4.31
CA PHE A 95 11.35 10.43 4.95
C PHE A 95 12.06 10.72 6.29
N GLY A 96 12.38 11.99 6.58
CA GLY A 96 13.12 12.38 7.78
C GLY A 96 12.29 13.04 8.89
N SER A 97 11.02 13.40 8.68
CA SER A 97 10.15 13.99 9.74
C SER A 97 9.38 12.97 10.56
N HIS A 98 9.22 11.77 10.02
CA HIS A 98 8.64 10.65 10.74
C HIS A 98 9.55 9.43 10.79
N GLY A 99 10.82 9.62 10.41
CA GLY A 99 11.88 8.64 10.58
C GLY A 99 11.63 7.38 9.77
N MET A 100 12.27 7.28 8.62
CA MET A 100 13.23 6.22 8.30
C MET A 100 13.15 5.86 6.81
N HIS A 101 14.32 5.77 6.17
CA HIS A 101 14.50 4.79 5.08
C HIS A 101 14.41 3.40 5.73
N LEU A 102 13.22 2.78 5.77
CA LEU A 102 12.92 1.42 6.31
C LEU A 102 13.58 1.01 7.67
N GLY A 103 14.09 1.94 8.46
CA GLY A 103 14.87 1.62 9.66
C GLY A 103 15.85 2.70 10.16
N TYR A 104 16.32 3.63 9.31
CA TYR A 104 17.49 4.46 9.67
C TYR A 104 17.33 5.98 9.47
N PRO A 105 17.89 6.80 10.38
CA PRO A 105 17.90 8.26 10.27
C PRO A 105 18.84 8.71 9.14
N VAL A 106 18.27 9.12 8.01
CA VAL A 106 19.03 9.76 6.93
C VAL A 106 18.99 11.27 7.11
N SER A 107 20.12 11.94 6.85
CA SER A 107 20.16 13.40 6.84
C SER A 107 19.35 13.90 5.65
N ARG A 108 18.24 14.61 5.90
CA ARG A 108 17.36 15.18 4.86
C ARG A 108 18.19 16.06 3.92
N SER A 109 18.21 15.75 2.63
CA SER A 109 18.95 16.54 1.66
C SER A 109 18.12 17.64 0.99
N GLY A 110 16.78 17.59 1.07
CA GLY A 110 15.94 18.59 0.40
C GLY A 110 15.57 18.20 -1.04
N LEU A 111 15.97 17.00 -1.48
CA LEU A 111 15.89 16.58 -2.85
C LEU A 111 14.48 16.08 -3.16
N VAL A 112 13.93 16.62 -4.24
CA VAL A 112 12.69 16.19 -4.85
C VAL A 112 13.03 15.59 -6.21
N HIS A 113 12.46 14.41 -6.49
CA HIS A 113 12.59 13.73 -7.77
C HIS A 113 11.22 13.46 -8.36
N THR A 114 11.06 13.72 -9.65
CA THR A 114 9.82 13.47 -10.37
C THR A 114 10.10 12.57 -11.55
N GLN A 115 9.25 11.57 -11.74
CA GLN A 115 9.41 10.61 -12.82
C GLN A 115 8.05 10.12 -13.33
N THR A 116 7.95 10.01 -14.65
CA THR A 116 6.75 9.52 -15.33
C THR A 116 6.90 8.04 -15.65
N TYR A 117 5.88 7.26 -15.31
CA TYR A 117 5.80 5.83 -15.52
C TYR A 117 4.64 5.49 -16.44
N GLN A 118 4.93 4.67 -17.43
CA GLN A 118 3.98 4.11 -18.38
C GLN A 118 3.33 2.85 -17.79
N VAL A 119 2.16 2.48 -18.31
CA VAL A 119 1.46 1.26 -17.91
C VAL A 119 2.35 0.03 -18.19
N GLY A 120 2.43 -0.85 -17.21
CA GLY A 120 3.24 -2.07 -17.23
C GLY A 120 4.63 -1.90 -16.62
N GLN A 121 5.11 -0.66 -16.44
CA GLN A 121 6.46 -0.43 -15.93
C GLN A 121 6.61 -0.81 -14.46
N THR A 122 7.76 -1.38 -14.14
CA THR A 122 8.19 -1.61 -12.75
C THR A 122 9.15 -0.52 -12.32
N PHE A 123 9.11 -0.15 -11.04
CA PHE A 123 10.01 0.86 -10.48
C PHE A 123 10.11 0.70 -8.96
N ALA A 124 11.27 1.02 -8.40
CA ALA A 124 11.41 1.12 -6.96
C ALA A 124 10.69 2.37 -6.44
N TYR A 125 10.11 2.28 -5.24
CA TYR A 125 9.60 3.43 -4.48
C TYR A 125 10.34 3.59 -3.14
N ALA A 126 10.98 2.53 -2.65
CA ALA A 126 11.75 2.54 -1.41
C ALA A 126 12.99 1.65 -1.53
N CYS A 127 14.05 2.02 -0.81
CA CYS A 127 15.28 1.24 -0.69
C CYS A 127 15.86 1.42 0.71
N ALA A 128 16.35 0.35 1.31
CA ALA A 128 17.18 0.43 2.51
C ALA A 128 18.19 -0.68 2.65
N GLU A 129 19.31 -0.30 3.21
CA GLU A 129 20.42 -1.17 3.54
C GLU A 129 20.15 -1.85 4.88
N SER A 130 20.45 -3.14 4.97
CA SER A 130 20.37 -3.96 6.17
C SER A 130 21.62 -4.85 6.25
N ASP A 131 21.85 -5.48 7.40
CA ASP A 131 23.03 -6.32 7.59
C ASP A 131 23.02 -7.52 6.60
N GLY A 132 23.84 -7.41 5.55
CA GLY A 132 24.04 -8.45 4.53
C GLY A 132 23.04 -8.46 3.38
N TYR A 133 22.12 -7.49 3.28
CA TYR A 133 21.22 -7.35 2.14
C TYR A 133 20.67 -5.94 2.00
N THR A 134 20.16 -5.63 0.82
CA THR A 134 19.40 -4.41 0.51
C THR A 134 17.93 -4.76 0.31
N LYS A 135 17.03 -4.14 1.10
CA LYS A 135 15.58 -4.25 0.91
C LYS A 135 15.12 -3.23 -0.13
N VAL A 136 14.50 -3.70 -1.21
CA VAL A 136 13.97 -2.85 -2.28
C VAL A 136 12.47 -3.03 -2.37
N GLY A 137 11.71 -1.95 -2.19
CA GLY A 137 10.27 -1.92 -2.41
C GLY A 137 9.99 -1.49 -3.84
N LEU A 138 9.23 -2.30 -4.59
CA LEU A 138 8.85 -2.02 -5.97
C LEU A 138 7.35 -1.93 -6.17
N PHE A 139 6.97 -1.09 -7.12
CA PHE A 139 5.65 -1.10 -7.74
C PHE A 139 5.75 -1.57 -9.19
N GLN A 140 4.69 -2.20 -9.66
CA GLN A 140 4.34 -2.21 -11.08
C GLN A 140 3.09 -1.35 -11.28
N TYR A 141 3.15 -0.36 -12.16
CA TYR A 141 1.99 0.47 -12.48
C TYR A 141 1.10 -0.22 -13.52
N ARG A 142 -0.17 -0.45 -13.19
CA ARG A 142 -1.16 -1.12 -14.06
C ARG A 142 -2.16 -0.15 -14.70
N GLY A 143 -1.87 1.15 -14.63
CA GLY A 143 -2.79 2.19 -15.10
C GLY A 143 -3.65 2.78 -14.00
N ALA A 144 -4.49 3.73 -14.37
CA ALA A 144 -5.49 4.29 -13.46
C ALA A 144 -6.74 3.41 -13.38
N GLY A 145 -7.36 3.41 -12.21
CA GLY A 145 -8.70 2.90 -11.97
C GLY A 145 -9.65 4.03 -11.56
N SER A 146 -10.91 3.68 -11.34
CA SER A 146 -11.87 4.57 -10.72
C SER A 146 -12.59 3.87 -9.58
N PHE A 147 -12.77 4.58 -8.47
CA PHE A 147 -13.61 4.15 -7.36
C PHE A 147 -14.62 5.26 -7.07
N HIS A 148 -15.89 5.02 -7.41
CA HIS A 148 -16.97 5.97 -7.13
C HIS A 148 -16.72 7.37 -7.73
N GLY A 149 -16.09 7.42 -8.91
CA GLY A 149 -15.72 8.65 -9.59
C GLY A 149 -14.37 9.23 -9.18
N ALA A 150 -13.78 8.79 -8.06
CA ALA A 150 -12.42 9.17 -7.69
C ALA A 150 -11.39 8.41 -8.54
N THR A 151 -10.28 9.07 -8.89
CA THR A 151 -9.19 8.44 -9.63
C THR A 151 -8.28 7.69 -8.67
N THR A 152 -8.02 6.43 -8.99
CA THR A 152 -7.12 5.55 -8.22
C THR A 152 -5.95 5.13 -9.11
N LEU A 153 -4.80 4.83 -8.53
CA LEU A 153 -3.71 4.19 -9.24
C LEU A 153 -3.73 2.69 -8.94
N ARG A 154 -3.58 1.84 -9.95
CA ARG A 154 -3.44 0.40 -9.74
C ARG A 154 -1.96 0.06 -9.66
N LEU A 155 -1.49 -0.28 -8.47
CA LEU A 155 -0.07 -0.57 -8.21
C LEU A 155 0.06 -2.00 -7.68
N VAL A 156 0.86 -2.82 -8.36
CA VAL A 156 1.27 -4.11 -7.78
C VAL A 156 2.50 -3.87 -6.92
N HIS A 157 2.34 -4.04 -5.62
CA HIS A 157 3.37 -3.84 -4.62
C HIS A 157 4.05 -5.16 -4.26
N PHE A 158 5.37 -5.15 -4.20
CA PHE A 158 6.19 -6.27 -3.76
C PHE A 158 7.53 -5.78 -3.22
N GLU A 159 8.20 -6.60 -2.42
CA GLU A 159 9.52 -6.29 -1.87
C GLU A 159 10.51 -7.39 -2.22
N LEU A 160 11.77 -7.00 -2.40
CA LEU A 160 12.88 -7.90 -2.70
C LEU A 160 13.97 -7.77 -1.63
N ARG A 161 14.65 -8.90 -1.35
CA ARG A 161 15.91 -8.93 -0.60
C ARG A 161 17.07 -9.08 -1.59
N ALA A 162 17.62 -7.95 -2.00
CA ALA A 162 18.74 -7.88 -2.93
C ALA A 162 20.08 -8.03 -2.21
N PRO A 163 21.17 -8.40 -2.91
CA PRO A 163 22.51 -8.32 -2.35
C PRO A 163 22.84 -6.91 -1.86
N ASP A 164 23.65 -6.81 -0.80
CA ASP A 164 24.13 -5.54 -0.23
C ASP A 164 24.96 -4.67 -1.19
N THR A 165 25.33 -5.21 -2.36
CA THR A 165 25.96 -4.47 -3.46
C THR A 165 24.98 -3.58 -4.24
N VAL A 166 23.67 -3.75 -4.08
CA VAL A 166 22.66 -2.90 -4.73
C VAL A 166 22.59 -1.56 -4.00
N PRO A 167 22.94 -0.43 -4.66
CA PRO A 167 22.97 0.88 -3.99
C PRO A 167 21.57 1.39 -3.60
N CYS A 168 21.47 2.11 -2.48
CA CYS A 168 20.23 2.76 -2.03
C CYS A 168 20.26 4.30 -2.08
N GLU A 169 21.11 4.90 -2.92
CA GLU A 169 21.24 6.35 -3.00
C GLU A 169 20.01 6.99 -3.66
N PHE A 170 19.35 7.92 -2.97
CA PHE A 170 18.27 8.73 -3.55
C PHE A 170 18.85 9.86 -4.42
N PRO A 171 18.28 10.15 -5.60
CA PRO A 171 17.16 9.48 -6.27
C PRO A 171 17.60 8.38 -7.25
N GLU A 172 18.87 7.94 -7.22
CA GLU A 172 19.42 7.01 -8.19
C GLU A 172 18.72 5.66 -8.20
N TYR A 173 18.32 5.13 -7.04
CA TYR A 173 17.54 3.88 -7.01
C TYR A 173 16.16 4.04 -7.69
N LEU A 174 15.54 5.23 -7.67
CA LEU A 174 14.27 5.47 -8.38
C LEU A 174 14.48 5.48 -9.90
N LYS A 175 15.54 6.15 -10.36
CA LYS A 175 15.83 6.30 -11.79
C LYS A 175 16.27 4.99 -12.44
N ASN A 176 17.14 4.25 -11.76
CA ASN A 176 17.93 3.18 -12.38
C ASN A 176 17.31 1.79 -12.19
N THR A 177 16.21 1.67 -11.45
CA THR A 177 15.44 0.40 -11.26
C THR A 177 14.27 0.25 -12.22
N VAL A 178 13.96 1.27 -13.02
CA VAL A 178 12.81 1.22 -13.94
C VAL A 178 12.97 0.10 -14.96
N ASP A 179 11.95 -0.76 -15.03
CA ASP A 179 11.88 -1.94 -15.89
C ASP A 179 13.04 -2.94 -15.72
N VAL A 180 13.76 -2.88 -14.58
CA VAL A 180 14.78 -3.88 -14.27
C VAL A 180 14.13 -5.21 -13.87
N TYR A 181 12.96 -5.17 -13.24
CA TYR A 181 12.22 -6.36 -12.81
C TYR A 181 11.05 -6.65 -13.75
N ASP A 182 10.94 -7.89 -14.25
CA ASP A 182 9.77 -8.32 -15.03
C ASP A 182 8.71 -8.93 -14.11
N ALA A 183 7.66 -8.15 -13.85
CA ALA A 183 6.49 -8.53 -13.05
C ALA A 183 5.30 -9.03 -13.90
N GLY A 184 5.49 -9.22 -15.21
CA GLY A 184 4.39 -9.60 -16.12
C GLY A 184 3.68 -10.91 -15.76
N TRP A 185 4.34 -11.79 -15.01
CA TRP A 185 3.81 -13.09 -14.59
C TRP A 185 2.97 -13.06 -13.30
N PHE A 186 2.88 -11.91 -12.61
CA PHE A 186 2.18 -11.85 -11.32
C PHE A 186 0.67 -12.07 -11.43
N ASP A 187 0.03 -11.64 -12.52
CA ASP A 187 -1.44 -11.73 -12.65
C ASP A 187 -1.91 -13.20 -12.66
N ASP A 188 -1.15 -14.07 -13.33
CA ASP A 188 -1.44 -15.51 -13.41
C ASP A 188 -1.19 -16.23 -12.08
N ALA A 189 -0.33 -15.67 -11.22
CA ALA A 189 0.15 -16.32 -10.00
C ALA A 189 -0.61 -15.89 -8.73
N TYR A 190 -1.09 -14.64 -8.65
CA TYR A 190 -1.52 -14.03 -7.38
C TYR A 190 -2.94 -13.43 -7.37
N ASP A 191 -3.78 -13.71 -8.38
CA ASP A 191 -5.20 -13.26 -8.41
C ASP A 191 -5.36 -11.74 -8.17
N LEU A 192 -4.61 -10.96 -8.97
CA LEU A 192 -4.48 -9.50 -8.85
C LEU A 192 -5.59 -8.74 -9.58
N GLU A 193 -6.85 -9.13 -9.38
CA GLU A 193 -7.98 -8.48 -10.03
C GLU A 193 -8.29 -7.09 -9.43
N PRO A 194 -8.39 -6.04 -10.26
CA PRO A 194 -8.77 -4.71 -9.80
C PRO A 194 -10.25 -4.65 -9.41
N TYR A 195 -10.64 -3.60 -8.71
CA TYR A 195 -12.05 -3.37 -8.43
C TYR A 195 -12.85 -3.21 -9.74
N GLY A 196 -13.80 -4.12 -9.94
CA GLY A 196 -14.67 -4.18 -11.13
C GLY A 196 -15.91 -3.28 -11.08
N GLY A 197 -16.12 -2.55 -9.98
CA GLY A 197 -17.35 -1.80 -9.73
C GLY A 197 -18.31 -2.53 -8.78
N PRO A 198 -19.42 -1.87 -8.41
CA PRO A 198 -20.42 -2.49 -7.55
C PRO A 198 -21.07 -3.68 -8.25
N PRO A 199 -21.41 -4.76 -7.52
CA PRO A 199 -22.13 -5.88 -8.10
C PRO A 199 -23.50 -5.44 -8.61
N GLU A 200 -24.01 -6.15 -9.62
CA GLU A 200 -25.35 -5.88 -10.16
C GLU A 200 -26.41 -6.01 -9.05
N GLY A 201 -27.23 -4.97 -8.89
CA GLY A 201 -28.26 -4.92 -7.84
C GLY A 201 -27.76 -4.51 -6.45
N ALA A 202 -26.50 -4.05 -6.32
CA ALA A 202 -26.01 -3.47 -5.07
C ALA A 202 -26.93 -2.36 -4.56
N THR A 203 -27.25 -2.43 -3.27
CA THR A 203 -28.06 -1.42 -2.58
C THR A 203 -27.26 -0.12 -2.38
N ASP A 204 -27.97 0.97 -2.07
CA ASP A 204 -27.35 2.24 -1.67
C ASP A 204 -26.49 2.07 -0.41
N TYR A 205 -26.91 1.20 0.51
CA TYR A 205 -26.15 0.88 1.70
C TYR A 205 -24.86 0.12 1.37
N GLU A 206 -24.92 -0.88 0.50
CA GLU A 206 -23.70 -1.60 0.07
C GLU A 206 -22.73 -0.69 -0.66
N THR A 207 -23.25 0.12 -1.58
CA THR A 207 -22.46 1.06 -2.38
C THR A 207 -21.88 2.17 -1.49
N GLY A 208 -22.71 2.83 -0.67
CA GLY A 208 -22.30 3.96 0.15
C GLY A 208 -21.52 3.61 1.41
N TYR A 209 -21.59 2.37 1.89
CA TYR A 209 -21.06 2.00 3.20
C TYR A 209 -20.14 0.78 3.19
N VAL A 210 -20.57 -0.33 2.59
CA VAL A 210 -19.84 -1.61 2.66
C VAL A 210 -18.66 -1.66 1.69
N LEU A 211 -18.88 -1.34 0.41
CA LEU A 211 -17.85 -1.42 -0.63
C LEU A 211 -16.65 -0.49 -0.38
N PRO A 212 -16.81 0.77 0.10
CA PRO A 212 -15.67 1.61 0.42
C PRO A 212 -14.75 1.01 1.49
N VAL A 213 -15.31 0.29 2.46
CA VAL A 213 -14.56 -0.38 3.54
C VAL A 213 -13.90 -1.66 3.01
N ARG A 214 -14.65 -2.48 2.27
CA ARG A 214 -14.12 -3.72 1.68
C ARG A 214 -12.95 -3.47 0.72
N HIS A 215 -12.98 -2.35 0.01
CA HIS A 215 -11.94 -1.94 -0.94
C HIS A 215 -11.07 -0.79 -0.42
N MET A 216 -11.00 -0.60 0.90
CA MET A 216 -10.14 0.40 1.49
C MET A 216 -8.67 0.13 1.18
N VAL A 217 -7.87 1.20 1.16
CA VAL A 217 -6.43 1.11 0.99
C VAL A 217 -5.84 0.84 2.36
N LEU A 218 -5.28 -0.35 2.52
CA LEU A 218 -4.73 -0.81 3.80
C LEU A 218 -3.42 -0.09 4.11
N THR A 219 -3.31 0.41 5.34
CA THR A 219 -2.04 0.83 5.92
C THR A 219 -1.42 -0.33 6.69
N LEU A 220 -0.10 -0.34 6.74
CA LEU A 220 0.73 -1.41 7.28
C LEU A 220 1.41 -1.08 8.60
N PRO A 221 1.92 -2.12 9.29
CA PRO A 221 1.80 -3.55 8.99
C PRO A 221 0.46 -4.07 9.51
N PHE A 222 0.22 -5.35 9.27
CA PHE A 222 -0.73 -6.08 10.09
C PHE A 222 0.02 -6.57 11.33
N ALA A 223 -0.31 -5.99 12.48
CA ALA A 223 0.28 -6.38 13.76
C ALA A 223 -0.64 -7.35 14.49
N VAL A 224 -0.08 -8.34 15.20
CA VAL A 224 -0.85 -9.22 16.08
C VAL A 224 -0.36 -9.04 17.50
N ASP A 225 -1.23 -8.50 18.35
CA ASP A 225 -0.94 -8.31 19.76
C ASP A 225 -1.50 -9.49 20.56
N PRO A 226 -0.63 -10.25 21.27
CA PRO A 226 -1.08 -11.18 22.29
C PRO A 226 -1.49 -10.37 23.52
N ILE A 227 -2.74 -10.51 23.92
CA ILE A 227 -3.29 -9.80 25.07
C ILE A 227 -3.53 -10.83 26.18
N PRO A 228 -2.67 -10.88 27.22
CA PRO A 228 -2.86 -11.80 28.34
C PRO A 228 -4.22 -11.55 28.97
N LEU A 229 -4.97 -12.63 29.20
CA LEU A 229 -6.07 -12.57 30.15
C LEU A 229 -5.44 -12.59 31.54
N ASP A 230 -5.30 -11.43 32.18
CA ASP A 230 -5.03 -11.35 33.63
C ASP A 230 -6.07 -12.27 34.34
N PRO A 231 -5.86 -12.79 35.57
CA PRO A 231 -6.81 -13.71 36.19
C PRO A 231 -8.18 -13.08 36.58
N GLY A 232 -8.56 -11.96 35.95
CA GLY A 232 -9.90 -11.39 35.91
C GLY A 232 -10.43 -11.23 34.47
N PRO A 233 -11.76 -11.19 34.26
CA PRO A 233 -12.39 -11.28 32.93
C PRO A 233 -12.32 -10.01 32.07
N GLN A 234 -11.46 -9.04 32.40
CA GLN A 234 -11.44 -7.73 31.76
C GLN A 234 -10.03 -7.36 31.30
N VAL A 235 -9.85 -7.19 29.99
CA VAL A 235 -8.62 -6.61 29.43
C VAL A 235 -8.93 -5.34 28.65
N ARG A 236 -8.07 -4.31 28.81
CA ARG A 236 -8.15 -3.06 28.06
C ARG A 236 -7.40 -3.20 26.74
N ILE A 237 -8.10 -2.96 25.64
CA ILE A 237 -7.52 -2.90 24.30
C ILE A 237 -7.71 -1.45 23.84
N SER A 238 -6.71 -0.79 23.26
CA SER A 238 -6.88 0.64 22.90
C SER A 238 -8.16 0.87 22.08
N ALA A 239 -9.03 1.80 22.55
CA ALA A 239 -10.42 2.10 22.14
C ALA A 239 -11.55 1.12 22.57
N VAL A 240 -11.22 -0.02 23.20
CA VAL A 240 -12.14 -1.00 23.78
C VAL A 240 -11.84 -1.14 25.27
N GLU A 241 -12.77 -0.73 26.13
CA GLU A 241 -12.46 -0.64 27.57
C GLU A 241 -12.38 -2.01 28.26
N THR A 242 -13.14 -3.00 27.78
CA THR A 242 -13.09 -4.37 28.30
C THR A 242 -13.35 -5.40 27.22
N ALA A 243 -12.61 -6.51 27.24
CA ALA A 243 -12.89 -7.73 26.51
C ALA A 243 -13.01 -8.91 27.48
N THR A 244 -14.02 -9.75 27.29
CA THR A 244 -14.30 -10.96 28.08
C THR A 244 -14.37 -12.18 27.17
N LEU A 245 -13.58 -13.22 27.48
CA LEU A 245 -13.61 -14.50 26.77
C LEU A 245 -14.81 -15.34 27.22
N ASN A 246 -15.63 -15.78 26.27
CA ASN A 246 -16.77 -16.64 26.52
C ASN A 246 -16.38 -18.13 26.42
N PRO A 247 -17.17 -19.05 27.02
CA PRO A 247 -16.87 -20.48 26.98
C PRO A 247 -16.84 -21.11 25.57
N ASP A 248 -17.49 -20.50 24.59
CA ASP A 248 -17.51 -20.93 23.19
C ASP A 248 -16.30 -20.41 22.37
N GLY A 249 -15.37 -19.71 23.02
CA GLY A 249 -14.20 -19.12 22.40
C GLY A 249 -14.46 -17.78 21.70
N SER A 250 -15.68 -17.25 21.71
CA SER A 250 -15.96 -15.88 21.29
C SER A 250 -15.48 -14.87 22.33
N ILE A 251 -15.31 -13.61 21.94
CA ILE A 251 -15.04 -12.51 22.87
C ILE A 251 -16.18 -11.52 22.88
N THR A 252 -16.59 -11.08 24.06
CA THR A 252 -17.52 -9.97 24.24
C THR A 252 -16.72 -8.72 24.56
N MET A 253 -16.85 -7.69 23.73
CA MET A 253 -16.16 -6.41 23.88
C MET A 253 -17.15 -5.29 24.20
N VAL A 254 -16.71 -4.35 25.05
CA VAL A 254 -17.41 -3.09 25.30
C VAL A 254 -16.68 -1.98 24.56
N HIS A 255 -17.34 -1.45 23.53
CA HIS A 255 -16.88 -0.30 22.78
C HIS A 255 -17.42 0.96 23.45
N THR A 256 -16.58 1.97 23.56
CA THR A 256 -16.95 3.24 24.19
C THR A 256 -16.60 4.37 23.25
N LYS A 257 -17.58 5.20 22.89
CA LYS A 257 -17.28 6.52 22.33
C LYS A 257 -17.05 7.47 23.51
N ARG A 258 -15.79 7.84 23.76
CA ARG A 258 -15.51 8.95 24.67
C ARG A 258 -16.01 10.23 24.02
N GLY A 259 -16.90 10.95 24.69
CA GLY A 259 -17.40 12.24 24.21
C GLY A 259 -16.25 13.18 23.89
N ALA A 260 -16.41 14.01 22.86
CA ALA A 260 -15.48 15.09 22.57
C ALA A 260 -15.65 16.20 23.62
N GLY A 261 -15.04 16.01 24.79
CA GLY A 261 -15.20 16.89 25.97
C GLY A 261 -16.47 16.62 26.79
N ASP A 262 -16.78 17.53 27.70
CA ASP A 262 -17.85 17.40 28.71
C ASP A 262 -19.30 17.47 28.14
N ALA A 263 -19.46 17.55 26.82
CA ALA A 263 -20.75 17.86 26.17
C ALA A 263 -21.57 16.63 25.73
N GLU A 264 -20.94 15.45 25.55
CA GLU A 264 -21.66 14.22 25.19
C GLU A 264 -21.39 13.13 26.24
N PRO A 265 -22.44 12.51 26.84
CA PRO A 265 -22.24 11.39 27.72
C PRO A 265 -21.59 10.23 26.95
N PRO A 266 -20.65 9.49 27.56
CA PRO A 266 -20.07 8.31 26.93
C PRO A 266 -21.19 7.34 26.54
N ALA A 267 -21.15 6.88 25.30
CA ALA A 267 -22.08 5.88 24.79
C ALA A 267 -21.33 4.54 24.68
N GLU A 268 -21.89 3.50 25.28
CA GLU A 268 -21.33 2.16 25.27
C GLU A 268 -22.16 1.23 24.40
N ILE A 269 -21.49 0.38 23.63
CA ILE A 269 -22.13 -0.76 22.97
C ILE A 269 -21.34 -2.03 23.27
N THR A 270 -22.06 -3.09 23.60
CA THR A 270 -21.48 -4.42 23.81
C THR A 270 -21.69 -5.27 22.57
N ARG A 271 -20.64 -5.94 22.10
CA ARG A 271 -20.73 -6.86 20.97
C ARG A 271 -19.88 -8.11 21.18
N THR A 272 -20.35 -9.22 20.66
CA THR A 272 -19.64 -10.50 20.69
C THR A 272 -19.08 -10.83 19.31
N TYR A 273 -17.83 -11.28 19.28
CA TYR A 273 -17.06 -11.62 18.09
C TYR A 273 -16.54 -13.05 18.17
N MET A 274 -16.73 -13.81 17.10
CA MET A 274 -16.17 -15.15 16.90
C MET A 274 -14.73 -15.05 16.38
N PRO A 275 -13.89 -16.08 16.63
CA PRO A 275 -12.58 -16.17 15.98
C PRO A 275 -12.70 -16.07 14.45
N GLY A 276 -11.78 -15.31 13.85
CA GLY A 276 -11.77 -14.95 12.44
C GLY A 276 -12.46 -13.63 12.11
N GLN A 277 -13.32 -13.10 12.99
CA GLN A 277 -14.10 -11.91 12.68
C GLN A 277 -13.28 -10.63 12.76
N SER A 278 -13.61 -9.70 11.85
CA SER A 278 -13.02 -8.35 11.79
C SER A 278 -14.04 -7.29 12.21
N PHE A 279 -13.54 -6.21 12.81
CA PHE A 279 -14.41 -5.12 13.27
C PHE A 279 -13.66 -3.78 13.31
N VAL A 280 -14.40 -2.70 13.05
CA VAL A 280 -13.85 -1.35 13.11
C VAL A 280 -13.87 -0.86 14.57
N SER A 281 -12.70 -0.46 15.05
CA SER A 281 -12.47 0.04 16.41
C SER A 281 -12.38 1.57 16.49
N SER A 282 -12.10 2.23 15.37
CA SER A 282 -12.07 3.69 15.25
C SER A 282 -12.37 4.11 13.82
N CYS A 283 -13.04 5.24 13.68
CA CYS A 283 -13.44 5.85 12.41
C CYS A 283 -13.19 7.35 12.49
N SER A 284 -12.53 7.93 11.49
CA SER A 284 -12.32 9.37 11.36
C SER A 284 -12.54 9.82 9.93
N GLU A 285 -13.41 10.79 9.72
CA GLU A 285 -13.62 11.44 8.42
C GLU A 285 -12.48 12.44 8.16
N GLU A 286 -11.91 12.41 6.96
CA GLU A 286 -10.87 13.35 6.55
C GLU A 286 -11.05 13.73 5.07
N GLY A 287 -11.68 14.88 4.84
CA GLY A 287 -12.03 15.33 3.49
C GLY A 287 -12.91 14.31 2.78
N ASP A 288 -12.45 13.82 1.63
CA ASP A 288 -13.17 12.86 0.79
C ASP A 288 -12.82 11.39 1.11
N THR A 289 -12.25 11.12 2.29
CA THR A 289 -11.88 9.77 2.74
C THR A 289 -12.30 9.53 4.18
N THR A 290 -12.36 8.26 4.57
CA THR A 290 -12.54 7.85 5.95
C THR A 290 -11.40 6.95 6.38
N HIS A 291 -10.68 7.33 7.44
CA HIS A 291 -9.67 6.51 8.08
C HIS A 291 -10.32 5.54 9.07
N LEU A 292 -9.94 4.28 8.97
CA LEU A 292 -10.47 3.20 9.79
C LEU A 292 -9.31 2.51 10.52
N ARG A 293 -9.52 2.21 11.80
CA ARG A 293 -8.69 1.26 12.55
C ARG A 293 -9.46 -0.02 12.73
N VAL A 294 -8.95 -1.09 12.16
CA VAL A 294 -9.62 -2.39 12.14
C VAL A 294 -8.89 -3.35 13.06
N ARG A 295 -9.68 -4.16 13.74
CA ARG A 295 -9.22 -5.24 14.60
C ARG A 295 -9.72 -6.55 14.03
N GLN A 296 -8.94 -7.61 14.23
CA GLN A 296 -9.36 -8.98 13.91
C GLN A 296 -9.18 -9.84 15.14
N TYR A 297 -10.24 -10.49 15.59
CA TYR A 297 -10.10 -11.50 16.64
C TYR A 297 -9.67 -12.82 16.01
N ARG A 298 -8.43 -13.27 16.26
CA ARG A 298 -7.89 -14.51 15.68
C ARG A 298 -8.15 -15.75 16.53
N GLY A 299 -8.59 -15.57 17.78
CA GLY A 299 -8.81 -16.65 18.74
C GLY A 299 -7.93 -16.49 19.97
N THR A 300 -7.66 -17.62 20.63
CA THR A 300 -6.81 -17.67 21.83
C THR A 300 -5.61 -18.56 21.62
N GLU A 301 -4.48 -18.21 22.24
CA GLU A 301 -3.25 -18.99 22.20
C GLU A 301 -2.63 -19.10 23.60
N THR A 302 -2.00 -20.25 23.90
CA THR A 302 -1.19 -20.38 25.12
C THR A 302 0.24 -20.01 24.79
N LEU A 303 0.74 -18.92 25.36
CA LEU A 303 2.09 -18.44 25.11
C LEU A 303 3.04 -18.84 26.23
N PRO A 304 4.29 -19.25 25.91
CA PRO A 304 5.30 -19.53 26.91
C PRO A 304 5.51 -18.32 27.83
N GLY A 305 5.42 -18.52 29.15
CA GLY A 305 5.65 -17.47 30.14
C GLY A 305 4.42 -16.64 30.51
N LEU A 306 3.24 -16.89 29.92
CA LEU A 306 1.97 -16.34 30.38
C LEU A 306 1.16 -17.40 31.14
N ASP A 307 0.56 -16.99 32.26
CA ASP A 307 -0.36 -17.83 33.01
C ASP A 307 -1.76 -17.80 32.36
N GLY A 308 -2.02 -18.75 31.47
CA GLY A 308 -3.31 -18.92 30.79
C GLY A 308 -3.31 -18.50 29.32
N PRO A 309 -4.49 -18.56 28.65
CA PRO A 309 -4.60 -18.18 27.25
C PRO A 309 -4.53 -16.64 27.08
N ALA A 310 -3.83 -16.20 26.05
CA ALA A 310 -3.87 -14.83 25.56
C ALA A 310 -4.91 -14.71 24.43
N LEU A 311 -5.58 -13.57 24.35
CA LEU A 311 -6.38 -13.20 23.18
C LEU A 311 -5.43 -12.77 22.06
N MET A 312 -5.61 -13.30 20.86
CA MET A 312 -4.82 -12.92 19.69
C MET A 312 -5.62 -11.90 18.88
N ILE A 313 -5.22 -10.63 18.94
CA ILE A 313 -5.92 -9.53 18.27
C ILE A 313 -5.02 -8.94 17.19
N GLY A 314 -5.41 -9.13 15.94
CA GLY A 314 -4.86 -8.42 14.79
C GLY A 314 -5.26 -6.95 14.81
N PHE A 315 -4.38 -6.07 14.38
CA PHE A 315 -4.61 -4.63 14.24
C PHE A 315 -3.97 -4.11 12.96
N PHE A 316 -4.73 -3.31 12.23
CA PHE A 316 -4.28 -2.61 11.03
C PHE A 316 -5.17 -1.39 10.78
N GLY A 317 -4.70 -0.50 9.93
CA GLY A 317 -5.44 0.68 9.50
C GLY A 317 -5.75 0.65 8.02
N GLY A 318 -6.47 1.66 7.58
CA GLY A 318 -6.65 1.95 6.17
C GLY A 318 -7.46 3.22 6.00
N TYR A 319 -7.55 3.67 4.75
CA TYR A 319 -8.47 4.74 4.38
C TYR A 319 -9.37 4.27 3.23
N THR A 320 -10.64 4.68 3.28
CA THR A 320 -11.60 4.41 2.21
C THR A 320 -11.38 5.37 1.04
N LYS A 321 -11.59 4.89 -0.18
CA LYS A 321 -11.44 5.66 -1.44
C LYS A 321 -12.67 6.55 -1.74
N ALA A 322 -13.73 6.37 -0.96
CA ALA A 322 -14.91 7.20 -0.90
C ALA A 322 -15.31 7.34 0.58
N PRO A 323 -15.83 8.49 1.04
CA PRO A 323 -16.12 8.69 2.44
C PRO A 323 -17.30 7.83 2.88
N ILE A 324 -17.21 7.31 4.10
CA ILE A 324 -18.33 6.69 4.81
C ILE A 324 -18.62 7.48 6.10
N PRO A 325 -19.89 7.57 6.53
CA PRO A 325 -20.22 8.25 7.78
C PRO A 325 -19.60 7.54 8.99
N CYS A 326 -18.90 8.31 9.82
CA CYS A 326 -18.40 7.84 11.12
C CYS A 326 -19.45 7.99 12.24
N SER A 327 -20.70 7.64 11.95
CA SER A 327 -21.75 7.60 12.97
C SER A 327 -21.52 6.43 13.93
N TYR A 328 -21.45 6.75 15.21
CA TYR A 328 -21.41 5.74 16.28
C TYR A 328 -22.84 5.50 16.79
N PRO A 329 -23.26 4.25 17.04
CA PRO A 329 -22.45 3.02 17.01
C PRO A 329 -22.37 2.34 15.63
N ASP A 330 -22.96 2.91 14.58
CA ASP A 330 -23.13 2.27 13.27
C ASP A 330 -21.83 1.64 12.73
N TYR A 331 -20.70 2.35 12.70
CA TYR A 331 -19.46 1.75 12.17
C TYR A 331 -18.97 0.53 12.99
N VAL A 332 -19.36 0.43 14.26
CA VAL A 332 -19.06 -0.73 15.12
C VAL A 332 -20.07 -1.85 14.88
N THR A 333 -21.34 -1.53 14.59
CA THR A 333 -22.44 -2.50 14.41
C THR A 333 -22.51 -3.08 12.99
N ASP A 334 -22.14 -2.28 12.01
CA ASP A 334 -22.53 -2.52 10.62
C ASP A 334 -21.35 -2.98 9.76
N LEU A 335 -20.11 -2.74 10.21
CA LEU A 335 -18.87 -3.07 9.50
C LEU A 335 -18.16 -4.32 10.02
N VAL A 336 -18.89 -5.23 10.68
CA VAL A 336 -18.31 -6.52 11.08
C VAL A 336 -18.19 -7.44 9.89
N ASP A 337 -17.02 -8.05 9.77
CA ASP A 337 -16.61 -8.94 8.67
C ASP A 337 -16.67 -8.30 7.28
N VAL A 338 -16.77 -6.97 7.21
CA VAL A 338 -16.74 -6.27 5.92
C VAL A 338 -15.33 -6.31 5.32
N VAL A 339 -14.30 -6.25 6.17
CA VAL A 339 -12.91 -6.41 5.74
C VAL A 339 -12.55 -7.88 5.68
N ASP A 340 -12.16 -8.35 4.48
CA ASP A 340 -11.68 -9.71 4.25
C ASP A 340 -10.25 -9.87 4.78
N VAL A 341 -10.17 -10.29 6.04
CA VAL A 341 -8.92 -10.57 6.74
C VAL A 341 -8.21 -11.82 6.25
N GLY A 342 -8.87 -12.71 5.50
CA GLY A 342 -8.22 -13.87 4.89
C GLY A 342 -7.23 -13.48 3.78
N ARG A 343 -7.32 -12.26 3.26
CA ARG A 343 -6.30 -11.66 2.38
C ARG A 343 -5.13 -11.08 3.17
N LEU A 344 -5.33 -10.76 4.46
CA LEU A 344 -4.26 -10.16 5.27
C LEU A 344 -3.14 -11.15 5.59
N ASP A 345 -3.54 -12.36 6.01
CA ASP A 345 -2.61 -13.44 6.41
C ASP A 345 -1.71 -13.93 5.26
N ARG A 346 -2.08 -13.65 4.00
CA ARG A 346 -1.33 -14.06 2.81
C ARG A 346 -0.43 -12.96 2.24
N HIS A 347 -0.87 -11.70 2.33
CA HIS A 347 -0.30 -10.61 1.52
C HIS A 347 0.52 -9.59 2.32
N TYR A 348 0.66 -9.77 3.65
CA TYR A 348 1.30 -8.77 4.50
C TYR A 348 2.28 -9.36 5.50
N ASP A 349 3.34 -8.58 5.76
CA ASP A 349 4.30 -8.87 6.81
C ASP A 349 3.58 -8.80 8.16
N MET A 350 3.56 -9.93 8.86
CA MET A 350 2.92 -10.06 10.18
C MET A 350 3.96 -9.81 11.25
N GLU A 351 3.86 -8.67 11.93
CA GLU A 351 4.68 -8.40 13.12
C GLU A 351 3.95 -8.93 14.36
N TYR A 352 4.64 -9.78 15.12
CA TYR A 352 4.21 -10.20 16.45
C TYR A 352 4.89 -9.30 17.49
N TRP A 353 4.12 -8.43 18.12
CA TRP A 353 4.60 -7.62 19.24
C TRP A 353 4.55 -8.50 20.50
N GLN A 354 5.71 -8.75 21.11
CA GLN A 354 5.83 -9.48 22.39
C GLN A 354 6.06 -8.51 23.55
#